data_AF-A0A0K9Y1L6-F1
#
_entry.id   AF-A0A0K9Y1L6-F1
#
_cell.length_a   1.000
_cell.length_b   1.000
_cell.length_c   1.000
_cell.angle_alpha   90.00
_cell.angle_beta   90.00
_cell.angle_gamma   90.00
#
_symmetry.space_group_name_H-M   'P 1'
#
loop_
_entity.id
_entity.type
_entity.pdbx_description
1 polymer ?
#
loop_
_entity_poly.entity_id
_entity_poly.type
_entity_poly.pdbx_seq_one_letter_code
_entity_poly.pdbx_strand_id
1 'polypeptide(L)' 'MKNLIEDILQERSILIGSTYEEVKWYLGKEPDIINGEKWVYFVEKYFFGILTRKLHLYFRNGKVNDFYVG' A
#
# COMPACT_ATOMS: atom_id res chain seq x y z
N MET A 1 4.49 18.02 -5.80
CA MET A 1 3.73 16.79 -5.46
C MET A 1 4.61 15.98 -4.54
N LYS A 2 4.24 15.81 -3.26
CA LYS A 2 4.97 14.91 -2.36
C LYS A 2 4.83 13.48 -2.88
N ASN A 3 5.91 12.72 -2.78
CA ASN A 3 5.98 11.38 -3.32
C ASN A 3 5.42 10.40 -2.28
N LEU A 4 4.17 9.96 -2.44
CA LEU A 4 3.46 9.07 -1.50
C LEU A 4 4.30 7.83 -1.14
N ILE A 5 5.12 7.34 -2.08
CA ILE A 5 6.04 6.24 -1.83
C ILE A 5 7.15 6.62 -0.85
N GLU A 6 7.76 7.80 -1.02
CA GLU A 6 8.81 8.26 -0.12
C GLU A 6 8.25 8.45 1.28
N ASP A 7 7.03 8.97 1.40
CA ASP A 7 6.31 9.05 2.66
C ASP A 7 6.07 7.64 3.25
N ILE A 8 5.58 6.68 2.47
CA ILE A 8 5.41 5.27 2.90
C ILE A 8 6.74 4.62 3.35
N LEU A 9 7.84 4.92 2.65
CA LEU A 9 9.15 4.33 2.94
C LEU A 9 9.83 4.99 4.15
N GLN A 10 9.68 6.31 4.32
CA GLN A 10 10.17 7.05 5.48
C GLN A 10 9.32 6.76 6.72
N GLU A 11 8.00 6.68 6.56
CA GLU A 11 7.01 6.41 7.59
C GLU A 11 6.66 4.92 7.66
N ARG A 12 7.64 4.04 7.37
CA ARG A 12 7.51 2.58 7.40
C ARG A 12 6.76 2.04 8.63
N SER A 13 6.91 2.73 9.76
CA SER A 13 6.25 2.42 11.04
C SER A 13 4.74 2.65 11.06
N ILE A 14 4.19 3.52 10.20
CA ILE A 14 2.77 3.87 10.21
C ILE A 14 1.93 2.75 9.62
N LEU A 15 2.40 2.07 8.57
CA LEU A 15 1.65 0.99 7.93
C LEU A 15 1.68 -0.33 8.70
N ILE A 16 2.81 -0.67 9.33
CA ILE A 16 2.93 -1.92 10.07
C ILE A 16 2.04 -1.87 11.31
N GLY A 17 1.18 -2.88 11.47
CA GLY A 17 0.22 -2.98 12.56
C GLY A 17 -1.12 -2.30 12.30
N SER A 18 -1.26 -1.55 11.19
CA SER A 18 -2.53 -0.92 10.82
C SER A 18 -3.60 -1.94 10.47
N THR A 19 -4.86 -1.66 10.78
CA THR A 19 -6.00 -2.45 10.31
C THR A 19 -6.35 -2.13 8.85
N TYR A 20 -7.26 -2.92 8.28
CA TYR A 20 -7.81 -2.68 6.95
C TYR A 20 -8.37 -1.26 6.78
N GLU A 21 -9.11 -0.76 7.76
CA GLU A 21 -9.76 0.55 7.75
C GLU A 21 -8.74 1.68 7.84
N GLU A 22 -7.74 1.55 8.71
CA GLU A 22 -6.67 2.52 8.88
C GLU A 22 -5.83 2.66 7.59
N VAL A 23 -5.54 1.53 6.94
CA VAL A 23 -4.84 1.52 5.64
C VAL A 23 -5.65 2.26 4.58
N LYS A 24 -6.96 2.02 4.47
CA LYS A 24 -7.82 2.72 3.50
C LYS A 24 -7.88 4.21 3.79
N TRP A 25 -7.98 4.59 5.06
CA TRP A 25 -7.99 5.98 5.47
C TRP A 25 -6.68 6.68 5.12
N TYR A 26 -5.54 6.04 5.42
CA TYR A 26 -4.21 6.58 5.12
C TYR A 26 -3.95 6.71 3.62
N LEU A 27 -4.29 5.69 2.82
CA LEU A 27 -4.09 5.69 1.37
C LEU A 27 -5.19 6.44 0.62
N GLY A 28 -6.28 6.80 1.28
CA GLY A 28 -7.42 7.51 0.71
C GLY A 28 -8.18 6.74 -0.37
N LYS A 29 -7.98 5.41 -0.47
CA LYS A 29 -8.61 4.57 -1.49
C LYS A 29 -8.74 3.10 -1.07
N GLU A 30 -9.61 2.38 -1.76
CA GLU A 30 -9.71 0.92 -1.70
C GLU A 30 -8.53 0.26 -2.45
N PRO A 31 -8.15 -0.97 -2.08
CA PRO A 31 -7.11 -1.71 -2.81
C PRO A 31 -7.55 -2.01 -4.25
N ASP A 32 -6.61 -1.91 -5.19
CA ASP A 32 -6.87 -2.25 -6.59
C ASP A 32 -7.01 -3.77 -6.78
N ILE A 33 -6.37 -4.58 -5.93
CA ILE A 33 -6.48 -6.04 -5.93
C ILE A 33 -6.54 -6.56 -4.49
N ILE A 34 -7.47 -7.48 -4.24
CA ILE A 34 -7.60 -8.22 -2.98
C ILE A 34 -7.40 -9.71 -3.25
N ASN A 35 -6.49 -10.35 -2.51
CA ASN A 35 -6.28 -11.79 -2.54
C ASN A 35 -6.04 -12.33 -1.12
N GLY A 36 -7.13 -12.72 -0.44
CA GLY A 36 -7.08 -13.17 0.96
C GLY A 36 -6.49 -12.09 1.87
N GLU A 37 -5.45 -12.45 2.63
CA GLU A 37 -4.70 -11.53 3.49
C GLU A 37 -3.69 -10.65 2.73
N LYS A 38 -3.73 -10.58 1.40
CA LYS A 38 -2.85 -9.72 0.60
C LYS A 38 -3.65 -8.67 -0.14
N TRP A 39 -3.31 -7.40 0.04
CA TRP A 39 -3.85 -6.29 -0.74
C TRP A 39 -2.78 -5.65 -1.61
N VAL A 40 -3.20 -5.13 -2.78
CA VAL A 40 -2.29 -4.44 -3.70
C VAL A 40 -2.89 -3.11 -4.12
N TYR A 41 -2.06 -2.08 -4.05
CA TYR A 41 -2.39 -0.72 -4.45
C TYR A 41 -1.47 -0.28 -5.58
N PHE A 42 -2.03 0.27 -6.65
CA PHE A 42 -1.27 0.94 -7.71
C PHE A 42 -1.06 2.39 -7.28
N VAL A 43 0.20 2.72 -7.00
CA VAL A 43 0.60 3.96 -6.32
C VAL A 43 1.18 4.97 -7.30
N GLU A 44 1.88 4.53 -8.34
CA GLU A 44 2.36 5.41 -9.41
C GLU A 44 2.26 4.72 -10.78
N LYS A 45 2.02 5.52 -11.82
CA LYS A 45 2.01 5.07 -13.21
C LYS A 45 3.03 5.89 -14.01
N TYR A 46 3.91 5.20 -14.69
CA TYR A 46 4.96 5.76 -15.54
C TYR A 46 4.70 5.39 -17.01
N PHE A 47 5.24 6.19 -17.93
CA PHE A 47 5.14 5.96 -19.38
C PHE A 47 3.72 5.63 -19.85
N PHE A 48 2.75 6.53 -19.59
CA PHE A 48 1.34 6.34 -19.94
C PHE A 48 0.69 5.06 -19.36
N GLY A 49 1.22 4.55 -18.24
CA GLY A 49 0.67 3.38 -17.54
C GLY A 49 1.30 2.04 -17.90
N ILE A 50 2.32 2.03 -18.77
CA ILE A 50 3.07 0.81 -19.12
C ILE A 50 3.77 0.25 -17.88
N LEU A 51 4.38 1.12 -17.08
CA LEU A 51 5.00 0.74 -15.82
C LEU A 51 4.13 1.26 -14.68
N THR A 52 3.75 0.37 -13.77
CA THR A 52 2.96 0.74 -12.59
C THR A 52 3.69 0.26 -11.36
N ARG A 53 4.01 1.18 -10.45
CA ARG A 53 4.54 0.87 -9.14
C ARG A 53 3.41 0.47 -8.22
N LYS A 54 3.63 -0.58 -7.45
CA LYS A 54 2.63 -1.24 -6.62
C LYS A 54 3.11 -1.29 -5.19
N LEU A 55 2.19 -1.03 -4.26
CA LEU A 55 2.34 -1.31 -2.85
C LEU A 55 1.60 -2.62 -2.57
N HIS A 56 2.32 -3.61 -2.09
CA HIS A 56 1.80 -4.89 -1.64
C HIS A 56 1.76 -4.89 -0.12
N LEU A 57 0.58 -5.07 0.46
CA LEU A 57 0.37 -5.19 1.90
C LEU A 57 0.02 -6.63 2.23
N TYR A 58 0.65 -7.16 3.26
CA TYR A 58 0.42 -8.50 3.77
C TYR A 58 -0.14 -8.40 5.18
N PHE A 59 -1.36 -8.86 5.36
CA PHE A 59 -2.07 -8.85 6.62
C PHE A 59 -1.87 -10.17 7.35
N ARG A 60 -1.99 -10.12 8.67
CA ARG A 60 -2.11 -11.29 9.53
C ARG A 60 -2.97 -10.90 10.72
N ASN A 61 -4.01 -11.67 11.02
CA ASN A 61 -4.97 -11.37 12.10
C ASN A 61 -5.59 -9.96 11.97
N GLY A 62 -5.88 -9.53 10.74
CA GLY A 62 -6.52 -8.24 10.46
C GLY A 62 -5.62 -7.01 10.56
N LYS A 63 -4.30 -7.19 10.70
CA LYS A 63 -3.32 -6.10 10.76
C LYS A 63 -2.21 -6.31 9.74
N VAL A 64 -1.65 -5.22 9.20
CA VAL A 64 -0.50 -5.29 8.31
C VAL A 64 0.69 -5.86 9.08
N ASN A 65 1.19 -7.00 8.63
CA ASN A 65 2.37 -7.66 9.17
C ASN A 65 3.63 -7.27 8.38
N ASP A 66 3.51 -7.09 7.07
CA ASP A 66 4.63 -6.75 6.20
C ASP A 66 4.15 -5.99 4.94
N PHE A 67 5.06 -5.32 4.25
CA PHE A 67 4.78 -4.72 2.96
C PHE A 67 5.97 -4.66 2.02
N TYR A 68 5.66 -4.60 0.73
CA TYR A 68 6.64 -4.51 -0.35
C TYR A 68 6.21 -3.46 -1.38
N VAL A 69 7.15 -2.65 -1.86
CA VAL A 69 6.92 -1.68 -2.93
C VAL A 69 7.75 -2.08 -4.14
N GLY A 70 7.11 -2.31 -5.29
CA GLY A 70 7.79 -2.72 -6.52
C GLY A 70 6.98 -2.57 -7.79
#